data_AF-A0AAD4BCI5-F1
#
_entry.id   AF-A0AAD4BCI5-F1
#
_cell.length_a   1.000
_cell.length_b   1.000
_cell.length_c   1.000
_cell.angle_alpha   90.00
_cell.angle_beta   90.00
_cell.angle_gamma   90.00
#
_symmetry.space_group_name_H-M   'P 1'
#
loop_
_entity.id
_entity.type
_entity.pdbx_description
1 polymer ?
#
loop_
_entity_poly.entity_id
_entity_poly.type
_entity_poly.pdbx_seq_one_letter_code
_entity_poly.pdbx_strand_id
1 'polypeptide(L)'
;WTTDEQKIFLQEELVKFKRITGRKYTKNWAELFRRWFQRWPERNTILSGIPDSTTLTPEQTKTLAEAIHQRQLQIRRWMHWHAGAGANRAANAKTTKIIHDLLEPKKRTKQPSEVYANIYYKSRVQPEITKGMSIADVKQKIREVFETESPEIKEECQRISDQQKDEKKWGKTEARERAQSVDIDVDADDADETDPVTLHNNIQQLIDHIGRKTKMKFTILMGGLDPLDTEGGNMILTLHSGKTGDGHDFAEVYPKFDSEVVDAFGEFLS
;
A
#
# COMPACT_ATOMS: atom_id res chain seq x y z
N TRP A 1 30.98 -9.98 -5.30
CA TRP A 1 30.98 -10.71 -6.59
C TRP A 1 31.53 -9.86 -7.73
N THR A 2 31.46 -8.52 -7.65
CA THR A 2 32.11 -7.63 -8.62
C THR A 2 33.54 -7.29 -8.21
N THR A 3 34.45 -7.14 -9.17
CA THR A 3 35.73 -6.42 -9.00
C THR A 3 35.50 -4.91 -8.92
N ASP A 4 36.53 -4.13 -8.58
CA ASP A 4 36.42 -2.66 -8.51
C ASP A 4 36.12 -2.04 -9.87
N GLU A 5 36.76 -2.52 -10.94
CA GLU A 5 36.50 -2.06 -12.32
C GLU A 5 35.05 -2.36 -12.75
N GLN A 6 34.57 -3.57 -12.46
CA GLN A 6 33.18 -3.97 -12.71
C GLN A 6 32.19 -3.08 -11.95
N LYS A 7 32.52 -2.72 -10.71
CA LYS A 7 31.70 -1.83 -9.89
C LYS A 7 31.62 -0.42 -10.49
N ILE A 8 32.75 0.13 -10.95
CA ILE A 8 32.79 1.44 -11.63
C ILE A 8 31.88 1.42 -12.86
N PHE A 9 31.98 0.39 -13.70
CA PHE A 9 31.11 0.24 -14.86
C PHE A 9 29.62 0.19 -14.49
N LEU A 10 29.24 -0.61 -13.47
CA LEU A 10 27.84 -0.67 -13.04
C LEU A 10 27.35 0.67 -12.48
N GLN A 11 28.21 1.46 -11.82
CA GLN A 11 27.87 2.79 -11.35
C GLN A 11 27.62 3.78 -12.50
N GLU A 12 28.41 3.72 -13.57
CA GLU A 12 28.19 4.52 -14.78
C GLU A 12 26.86 4.15 -15.47
N GLU A 13 26.61 2.84 -15.61
CA GLU A 13 25.37 2.35 -16.21
C GLU A 13 24.15 2.64 -15.34
N LEU A 14 24.30 2.70 -14.02
CA LEU A 14 23.24 3.04 -13.09
C LEU A 14 22.68 4.45 -13.35
N VAL A 15 23.52 5.41 -13.76
CA VAL A 15 23.08 6.76 -14.10
C VAL A 15 22.15 6.72 -15.32
N LYS A 16 22.47 5.91 -16.33
CA LYS A 16 21.64 5.72 -17.53
C LYS A 16 20.34 4.98 -17.17
N PHE A 17 20.47 3.95 -16.34
CA PHE A 17 19.37 3.14 -15.85
C PHE A 17 18.30 3.94 -15.12
N LYS A 18 18.70 4.87 -14.25
CA LYS A 18 17.77 5.76 -13.52
C LYS A 18 16.96 6.69 -14.45
N ARG A 19 17.43 6.95 -15.67
CA ARG A 19 16.74 7.81 -16.65
C ARG A 19 15.74 7.05 -17.51
N ILE A 20 15.75 5.72 -17.46
CA ILE A 20 14.89 4.88 -18.28
C ILE A 20 13.57 4.67 -17.54
N THR A 21 12.47 5.09 -18.16
CA THR A 21 11.10 4.84 -17.67
C THR A 21 10.31 3.98 -18.68
N GLY A 22 9.40 3.14 -18.17
CA GLY A 22 8.41 2.41 -18.97
C GLY A 22 8.97 1.33 -19.93
N ARG A 23 8.30 1.14 -21.09
CA ARG A 23 8.49 0.02 -22.04
C ARG A 23 9.90 -0.10 -22.66
N LYS A 24 10.78 0.90 -22.48
CA LYS A 24 12.17 0.84 -22.95
C LYS A 24 13.07 -0.07 -22.08
N TYR A 25 12.55 -0.58 -20.97
CA TYR A 25 13.31 -1.36 -20.00
C TYR A 25 13.98 -2.61 -20.58
N THR A 26 13.25 -3.41 -21.37
CA THR A 26 13.76 -4.69 -21.90
C THR A 26 14.93 -4.50 -22.86
N LYS A 27 14.86 -3.49 -23.73
CA LYS A 27 15.93 -3.20 -24.71
C LYS A 27 17.25 -2.79 -24.04
N ASN A 28 17.16 -2.07 -22.92
CA ASN A 28 18.35 -1.61 -22.20
C ASN A 28 19.09 -2.75 -21.49
N TRP A 29 18.39 -3.79 -21.03
CA TRP A 29 19.05 -4.96 -20.44
C TRP A 29 19.91 -5.72 -21.45
N ALA A 30 19.40 -5.93 -22.66
CA ALA A 30 20.15 -6.61 -23.71
C ALA A 30 21.47 -5.87 -24.02
N GLU A 31 21.40 -4.55 -24.14
CA GLU A 31 22.57 -3.72 -24.41
C GLU A 31 23.56 -3.68 -23.22
N LEU A 32 23.06 -3.58 -21.99
CA LEU A 32 23.88 -3.66 -20.78
C LEU A 32 24.64 -4.98 -20.71
N PHE A 33 23.95 -6.11 -20.91
CA PHE A 33 24.58 -7.43 -20.88
C PHE A 33 25.59 -7.60 -22.00
N ARG A 34 25.27 -7.14 -23.21
CA ARG A 34 26.22 -7.16 -24.33
C ARG A 34 27.51 -6.45 -23.97
N ARG A 35 27.43 -5.22 -23.44
CA ARG A 35 28.60 -4.43 -23.04
C ARG A 35 29.35 -5.04 -21.85
N TRP A 36 28.63 -5.61 -20.89
CA TRP A 36 29.22 -6.33 -19.76
C TRP A 36 30.04 -7.53 -20.24
N PHE A 37 29.43 -8.46 -20.99
CA PHE A 37 30.08 -9.70 -21.42
C PHE A 37 31.14 -9.48 -22.50
N GLN A 38 31.12 -8.34 -23.20
CA GLN A 38 32.21 -7.93 -24.08
C GLN A 38 33.49 -7.58 -23.30
N ARG A 39 33.36 -6.98 -22.10
CA ARG A 39 34.50 -6.60 -21.24
C ARG A 39 34.93 -7.73 -20.32
N TRP A 40 33.96 -8.49 -19.81
CA TRP A 40 34.19 -9.62 -18.91
C TRP A 40 33.46 -10.85 -19.46
N PRO A 41 34.04 -11.55 -20.45
CA PRO A 41 33.47 -12.79 -20.95
C PRO A 41 33.43 -13.83 -19.84
N GLU A 42 32.24 -14.33 -19.51
CA GLU A 42 32.06 -15.32 -18.42
C GLU A 42 32.84 -16.62 -18.71
N ARG A 43 33.09 -16.91 -19.99
CA ARG A 43 33.93 -18.03 -20.44
C ARG A 43 35.33 -17.99 -19.81
N ASN A 44 35.95 -16.81 -19.71
CA ASN A 44 37.30 -16.68 -19.18
C ASN A 44 37.35 -16.97 -17.68
N THR A 45 36.25 -16.77 -16.97
CA THR A 45 36.15 -17.03 -15.53
C THR A 45 35.82 -18.49 -15.23
N ILE A 46 34.90 -19.09 -15.98
CA ILE A 46 34.38 -20.44 -15.69
C ILE A 46 35.22 -21.53 -16.37
N LEU A 47 35.80 -21.24 -17.54
CA LEU A 47 36.56 -22.17 -18.38
C LEU A 47 38.02 -21.69 -18.55
N SER A 48 38.65 -21.25 -17.46
CA SER A 48 40.04 -20.78 -17.46
C SER A 48 40.99 -21.91 -17.88
N GLY A 49 41.48 -21.87 -19.12
CA GLY A 49 42.38 -22.90 -19.67
C GLY A 49 41.93 -23.48 -21.01
N ILE A 50 40.70 -23.19 -21.45
CA ILE A 50 40.22 -23.55 -22.79
C ILE A 50 40.38 -22.33 -23.70
N PRO A 51 41.19 -22.41 -24.79
CA PRO A 51 41.30 -21.32 -25.76
C PRO A 51 39.94 -20.96 -26.37
N ASP A 52 39.74 -19.68 -26.67
CA ASP A 52 38.47 -19.19 -27.25
C ASP A 52 38.12 -19.84 -28.59
N SER A 53 39.13 -20.28 -29.33
CA SER A 53 38.99 -20.98 -30.60
C SER A 53 38.48 -22.43 -30.49
N THR A 54 38.50 -23.01 -29.29
CA THR A 54 38.12 -24.41 -29.10
C THR A 54 36.60 -24.54 -28.99
N THR A 55 36.03 -25.50 -29.73
CA THR A 55 34.61 -25.86 -29.64
C THR A 55 34.31 -26.45 -28.25
N LEU A 56 33.33 -25.89 -27.55
CA LEU A 56 32.93 -26.36 -26.23
C LEU A 56 32.17 -27.68 -26.32
N THR A 57 32.38 -28.56 -25.33
CA THR A 57 31.53 -29.74 -25.17
C THR A 57 30.10 -29.32 -24.79
N PRO A 58 29.08 -30.18 -25.00
CA PRO A 58 27.70 -29.88 -24.60
C PRO A 58 27.58 -29.55 -23.10
N GLU A 59 28.33 -30.26 -22.25
CA GLU A 59 28.38 -30.02 -20.81
C GLU A 59 28.98 -28.64 -20.48
N GLN A 60 30.11 -28.28 -21.12
CA GLN A 60 30.73 -26.97 -20.94
C GLN A 60 29.83 -25.84 -21.43
N THR A 61 29.11 -26.04 -22.53
CA THR A 61 28.15 -25.07 -23.07
C THR A 61 27.00 -24.83 -22.10
N LYS A 62 26.46 -25.90 -21.49
CA LYS A 62 25.41 -25.79 -20.47
C LYS A 62 25.90 -25.03 -19.24
N THR A 63 27.06 -25.40 -18.70
CA THR A 63 27.66 -24.72 -17.55
C THR A 63 27.91 -23.23 -17.83
N LEU A 64 28.39 -22.90 -19.03
CA LEU A 64 28.58 -21.50 -19.44
C LEU A 64 27.25 -20.73 -19.54
N ALA A 65 26.21 -21.34 -20.10
CA ALA A 65 24.89 -20.72 -20.19
C ALA A 65 24.29 -20.44 -18.80
N GLU A 66 24.41 -21.40 -17.87
CA GLU A 66 23.98 -21.23 -16.48
C GLU A 66 24.75 -20.11 -15.78
N ALA A 67 26.07 -20.04 -15.94
CA ALA A 67 26.89 -18.98 -15.38
C ALA A 67 26.51 -17.60 -15.93
N ILE A 68 26.29 -17.48 -17.24
CA ILE A 68 25.82 -16.24 -17.88
C ILE A 68 24.47 -15.83 -17.29
N HIS A 69 23.53 -16.76 -17.16
CA HIS A 69 22.22 -16.48 -16.59
C HIS A 69 22.33 -16.00 -15.13
N GLN A 70 23.12 -16.67 -14.30
CA GLN A 70 23.35 -16.24 -12.92
C GLN A 70 23.99 -14.84 -12.84
N ARG A 71 24.96 -14.55 -13.72
CA ARG A 71 25.56 -13.21 -13.81
C ARG A 71 24.53 -12.15 -14.18
N GLN A 72 23.68 -12.43 -15.15
CA GLN A 72 22.59 -11.51 -15.54
C GLN A 72 21.66 -11.23 -14.36
N LEU A 73 21.28 -12.25 -13.57
CA LEU A 73 20.47 -12.08 -12.36
C LEU A 73 21.17 -11.21 -11.31
N GLN A 74 22.47 -11.44 -11.08
CA GLN A 74 23.27 -10.64 -10.15
C GLN A 74 23.32 -9.16 -10.55
N ILE A 75 23.57 -8.88 -11.84
CA ILE A 75 23.58 -7.51 -12.39
C ILE A 75 22.19 -6.88 -12.22
N ARG A 76 21.11 -7.59 -12.57
CA ARG A 76 19.73 -7.09 -12.39
C ARG A 76 19.46 -6.71 -10.95
N ARG A 77 19.74 -7.62 -10.01
CA ARG A 77 19.56 -7.39 -8.58
C ARG A 77 20.37 -6.17 -8.13
N TRP A 78 21.64 -6.09 -8.50
CA TRP A 78 22.50 -4.97 -8.14
C TRP A 78 21.94 -3.64 -8.64
N MET A 79 21.58 -3.57 -9.92
CA MET A 79 21.03 -2.35 -10.53
C MET A 79 19.73 -1.92 -9.86
N HIS A 80 18.80 -2.85 -9.63
CA HIS A 80 17.56 -2.55 -8.92
C HIS A 80 17.81 -2.03 -7.50
N TRP A 81 18.69 -2.68 -6.74
CA TRP A 81 19.00 -2.27 -5.37
C TRP A 81 19.59 -0.86 -5.32
N HIS A 82 20.51 -0.54 -6.23
CA HIS A 82 21.20 0.76 -6.26
C HIS A 82 20.42 1.85 -7.01
N ALA A 83 19.40 1.48 -7.80
CA ALA A 83 18.49 2.43 -8.44
C ALA A 83 17.51 3.07 -7.47
N GLY A 84 17.53 2.67 -6.19
CA GLY A 84 16.64 3.17 -5.15
C GLY A 84 15.45 2.25 -4.87
N ALA A 85 15.37 1.08 -5.50
CA ALA A 85 14.28 0.15 -5.23
C ALA A 85 14.29 -0.38 -3.78
N GLY A 86 15.45 -0.45 -3.12
CA GLY A 86 15.52 -0.84 -1.70
C GLY A 86 14.92 0.21 -0.76
N ALA A 87 15.27 1.48 -0.95
CA ALA A 87 14.68 2.59 -0.21
C ALA A 87 13.17 2.72 -0.50
N ASN A 88 12.77 2.56 -1.77
CA ASN A 88 11.37 2.60 -2.17
C ASN A 88 10.58 1.42 -1.62
N ARG A 89 11.12 0.19 -1.54
CA ARG A 89 10.38 -0.95 -0.94
C ARG A 89 10.14 -0.76 0.55
N ALA A 90 11.13 -0.32 1.30
CA ALA A 90 10.98 -0.06 2.74
C ALA A 90 10.04 1.13 3.00
N ALA A 91 10.10 2.17 2.15
CA ALA A 91 9.15 3.27 2.19
C ALA A 91 7.74 2.79 1.82
N ASN A 92 7.59 2.02 0.75
CA ASN A 92 6.30 1.51 0.27
C ASN A 92 5.63 0.61 1.30
N ALA A 93 6.34 -0.32 1.95
CA ALA A 93 5.74 -1.15 3.00
C ALA A 93 5.16 -0.31 4.16
N LYS A 94 5.87 0.76 4.55
CA LYS A 94 5.38 1.70 5.58
C LYS A 94 4.25 2.57 5.05
N THR A 95 4.34 3.06 3.82
CA THR A 95 3.34 3.92 3.19
C THR A 95 2.04 3.16 2.93
N THR A 96 2.09 1.94 2.40
CA THR A 96 0.92 1.07 2.23
C THR A 96 0.26 0.79 3.57
N LYS A 97 1.05 0.53 4.63
CA LYS A 97 0.50 0.39 5.98
C LYS A 97 -0.16 1.67 6.49
N ILE A 98 0.44 2.84 6.26
CA ILE A 98 -0.14 4.13 6.66
C ILE A 98 -1.44 4.40 5.89
N ILE A 99 -1.47 4.11 4.59
CA ILE A 99 -2.67 4.27 3.76
C ILE A 99 -3.75 3.30 4.23
N HIS A 100 -3.43 2.03 4.44
CA HIS A 100 -4.36 1.05 4.99
C HIS A 100 -4.89 1.48 6.37
N ASP A 101 -4.02 1.95 7.26
CA ASP A 101 -4.38 2.49 8.58
C ASP A 101 -5.24 3.77 8.51
N LEU A 102 -5.18 4.52 7.40
CA LEU A 102 -5.99 5.70 7.14
C LEU A 102 -7.35 5.33 6.55
N LEU A 103 -7.37 4.34 5.66
CA LEU A 103 -8.57 3.89 4.95
C LEU A 103 -9.46 3.03 5.85
N GLU A 104 -8.88 2.18 6.69
CA GLU A 104 -9.65 1.36 7.61
C GLU A 104 -9.99 2.12 8.89
N PRO A 105 -11.28 2.18 9.27
CA PRO A 105 -11.65 2.69 10.57
C PRO A 105 -11.01 1.82 11.65
N LYS A 106 -10.06 2.40 12.40
CA LYS A 106 -9.41 1.71 13.51
C LYS A 106 -10.44 1.32 14.57
N LYS A 107 -10.93 0.08 14.52
CA LYS A 107 -11.74 -0.53 15.59
C LYS A 107 -10.89 -0.55 16.86
N ARG A 108 -11.12 0.43 17.74
CA ARG A 108 -10.48 0.48 19.06
C ARG A 108 -11.08 -0.63 19.92
N THR A 109 -10.24 -1.41 20.58
CA THR A 109 -10.70 -2.37 21.58
C THR A 109 -11.36 -1.60 22.72
N LYS A 110 -12.61 -1.95 23.04
CA LYS A 110 -13.35 -1.30 24.12
C LYS A 110 -12.73 -1.69 25.47
N GLN A 111 -12.63 -0.74 26.39
CA GLN A 111 -12.27 -1.05 27.78
C GLN A 111 -13.43 -1.80 28.47
N PRO A 112 -13.19 -2.55 29.56
CA PRO A 112 -14.25 -3.28 30.26
C PRO A 112 -15.45 -2.39 30.66
N SER A 113 -15.21 -1.16 31.11
CA SER A 113 -16.27 -0.20 31.43
C SER A 113 -17.05 0.29 30.21
N GLU A 114 -16.43 0.32 29.02
CA GLU A 114 -17.08 0.66 27.75
C GLU A 114 -17.88 -0.51 27.19
N VAL A 115 -17.40 -1.75 27.41
CA VAL A 115 -18.18 -2.98 27.17
C VAL A 115 -19.40 -3.00 28.09
N TYR A 116 -19.22 -2.72 29.38
CA TYR A 116 -20.31 -2.61 30.35
C TYR A 116 -21.34 -1.58 29.91
N ALA A 117 -20.92 -0.37 29.56
CA ALA A 117 -21.81 0.64 29.04
C ALA A 117 -22.55 0.12 27.80
N ASN A 118 -21.88 -0.52 26.84
CA ASN A 118 -22.53 -1.02 25.64
C ASN A 118 -23.66 -2.04 25.92
N ILE A 119 -23.49 -2.91 26.92
CA ILE A 119 -24.43 -3.99 27.25
C ILE A 119 -25.54 -3.48 28.20
N TYR A 120 -25.17 -2.74 29.24
CA TYR A 120 -26.04 -2.39 30.36
C TYR A 120 -26.41 -0.91 30.43
N TYR A 121 -26.15 -0.12 29.37
CA TYR A 121 -26.44 1.33 29.39
C TYR A 121 -27.88 1.62 29.84
N LYS A 122 -28.86 1.02 29.16
CA LYS A 122 -30.28 1.34 29.36
C LYS A 122 -30.79 0.95 30.74
N SER A 123 -30.33 -0.19 31.26
CA SER A 123 -30.85 -0.75 32.52
C SER A 123 -30.13 -0.24 33.76
N ARG A 124 -28.82 0.07 33.66
CA ARG A 124 -27.99 0.39 34.84
C ARG A 124 -27.44 1.81 34.82
N VAL A 125 -26.99 2.30 33.67
CA VAL A 125 -26.31 3.60 33.58
C VAL A 125 -27.29 4.75 33.34
N GLN A 126 -28.25 4.56 32.43
CA GLN A 126 -29.21 5.57 32.00
C GLN A 126 -30.07 6.14 33.15
N PRO A 127 -30.57 5.34 34.12
CA PRO A 127 -31.35 5.86 35.24
C PRO A 127 -30.58 6.86 36.12
N GLU A 128 -29.25 6.73 36.15
CA GLU A 128 -28.35 7.55 36.95
C GLU A 128 -27.88 8.82 36.22
N ILE A 129 -28.17 8.94 34.92
CA ILE A 129 -27.79 10.10 34.11
C ILE A 129 -28.89 11.16 34.19
N THR A 130 -28.54 12.34 34.68
CA THR A 130 -29.44 13.49 34.69
C THR A 130 -29.36 14.27 33.37
N LYS A 131 -30.50 14.85 32.95
CA LYS A 131 -30.53 15.71 31.76
C LYS A 131 -29.61 16.91 32.00
N GLY A 132 -28.66 17.13 31.09
CA GLY A 132 -27.68 18.23 31.15
C GLY A 132 -26.28 17.83 31.59
N MET A 133 -26.03 16.56 31.93
CA MET A 133 -24.66 16.09 32.18
C MET A 133 -23.79 16.21 30.94
N SER A 134 -22.52 16.58 31.14
CA SER A 134 -21.54 16.58 30.05
C SER A 134 -21.13 15.15 29.67
N ILE A 135 -20.57 14.98 28.48
CA ILE A 135 -20.02 13.68 28.04
C ILE A 135 -18.93 13.17 29.00
N ALA A 136 -18.15 14.08 29.60
CA ALA A 136 -17.12 13.72 30.57
C ALA A 136 -17.75 13.15 31.85
N ASP A 137 -18.81 13.77 32.36
CA ASP A 137 -19.53 13.33 33.55
C ASP A 137 -20.19 11.97 33.32
N VAL A 138 -20.78 11.75 32.13
CA VAL A 138 -21.35 10.45 31.75
C VAL A 138 -20.28 9.36 31.75
N LYS A 139 -19.09 9.62 31.19
CA LYS A 139 -17.97 8.66 31.19
C LYS A 139 -17.44 8.38 32.59
N GLN A 140 -17.45 9.38 33.47
CA GLN A 140 -17.09 9.17 34.88
C GLN A 140 -18.14 8.31 35.58
N LYS A 141 -19.42 8.63 35.42
CA LYS A 141 -20.52 7.88 36.04
C LYS A 141 -20.56 6.42 35.58
N ILE A 142 -20.28 6.15 34.30
CA ILE A 142 -20.11 4.78 33.78
C ILE A 142 -19.05 4.01 34.57
N ARG A 143 -17.91 4.64 34.88
CA ARG A 143 -16.83 4.00 35.64
C ARG A 143 -17.23 3.75 37.09
N GLU A 144 -17.87 4.72 37.73
CA GLU A 144 -18.36 4.59 39.10
C GLU A 144 -19.39 3.45 39.23
N VAL A 145 -20.39 3.41 38.33
CA VAL A 145 -21.40 2.34 38.33
C VAL A 145 -20.74 0.98 38.08
N PHE A 146 -19.80 0.91 37.13
CA PHE A 146 -19.06 -0.31 36.84
C PHE A 146 -18.20 -0.77 38.04
N GLU A 147 -17.61 0.14 38.81
CA GLU A 147 -16.82 -0.19 40.01
C GLU A 147 -17.68 -0.71 41.16
N THR A 148 -18.94 -0.31 41.24
CA THR A 148 -19.88 -0.82 42.25
C THR A 148 -20.58 -2.13 41.86
N GLU A 149 -20.44 -2.56 40.60
CA GLU A 149 -21.12 -3.76 40.11
C GLU A 149 -20.57 -5.06 40.69
N SER A 150 -21.36 -6.12 40.56
CA SER A 150 -21.01 -7.45 41.00
C SER A 150 -19.73 -7.97 40.32
N PRO A 151 -18.92 -8.80 41.00
CA PRO A 151 -17.70 -9.34 40.42
C PRO A 151 -17.96 -10.16 39.16
N GLU A 152 -19.10 -10.84 39.06
CA GLU A 152 -19.48 -11.65 37.90
C GLU A 152 -19.65 -10.79 36.64
N ILE A 153 -20.31 -9.62 36.75
CA ILE A 153 -20.50 -8.70 35.63
C ILE A 153 -19.17 -8.07 35.19
N LYS A 154 -18.29 -7.77 36.15
CA LYS A 154 -16.94 -7.26 35.86
C LYS A 154 -16.11 -8.29 35.11
N GLU A 155 -16.13 -9.55 35.55
CA GLU A 155 -15.46 -10.66 34.88
C GLU A 155 -16.02 -10.90 33.47
N GLU A 156 -17.34 -10.84 33.30
CA GLU A 156 -17.99 -10.95 31.98
C GLU A 156 -17.52 -9.84 31.03
N CYS A 157 -17.55 -8.58 31.47
CA CYS A 157 -17.10 -7.44 30.67
C CYS A 157 -15.60 -7.54 30.34
N GLN A 158 -14.79 -8.02 31.29
CA GLN A 158 -13.36 -8.26 31.09
C GLN A 158 -13.14 -9.33 30.02
N ARG A 159 -13.84 -10.47 30.12
CA ARG A 159 -13.77 -11.57 29.15
C ARG A 159 -14.11 -11.12 27.74
N ILE A 160 -15.17 -10.33 27.56
CA ILE A 160 -15.57 -9.79 26.26
C ILE A 160 -14.51 -8.81 25.72
N SER A 161 -13.98 -7.93 26.58
CA SER A 161 -12.88 -7.02 26.21
C SER A 161 -11.64 -7.79 25.75
N ASP A 162 -11.28 -8.87 26.45
CA ASP A 162 -10.11 -9.68 26.10
C ASP A 162 -10.34 -10.50 24.84
N GLN A 163 -11.54 -11.05 24.65
CA GLN A 163 -11.94 -11.67 23.38
C GLN A 163 -11.77 -10.70 22.20
N GLN A 164 -12.21 -9.43 22.33
CA GLN A 164 -11.99 -8.40 21.29
C GLN A 164 -10.50 -8.10 21.05
N LYS A 165 -9.63 -8.23 22.07
CA LYS A 165 -8.18 -8.06 21.89
C LYS A 165 -7.58 -9.24 21.14
N ASP A 166 -8.04 -10.45 21.43
CA ASP A 166 -7.51 -11.66 20.83
C ASP A 166 -7.99 -11.84 19.40
N GLU A 167 -9.26 -11.55 19.08
CA GLU A 167 -9.76 -11.46 17.70
C GLU A 167 -8.94 -10.46 16.87
N LYS A 168 -8.60 -9.29 17.46
CA LYS A 168 -7.76 -8.28 16.80
C LYS A 168 -6.31 -8.73 16.63
N LYS A 169 -5.76 -9.53 17.53
CA LYS A 169 -4.41 -10.11 17.38
C LYS A 169 -4.40 -11.18 16.32
N TRP A 170 -5.40 -12.06 16.32
CA TRP A 170 -5.53 -13.15 15.37
C TRP A 170 -5.67 -12.62 13.93
N GLY A 171 -6.58 -11.66 13.71
CA GLY A 171 -6.74 -11.02 12.41
C GLY A 171 -5.47 -10.32 11.91
N LYS A 172 -4.64 -9.77 12.81
CA LYS A 172 -3.33 -9.20 12.42
C LYS A 172 -2.31 -10.26 12.03
N THR A 173 -2.34 -11.43 12.67
CA THR A 173 -1.43 -12.54 12.34
C THR A 173 -1.82 -13.13 11.00
N GLU A 174 -3.10 -13.42 10.77
CA GLU A 174 -3.58 -13.93 9.48
C GLU A 174 -3.36 -12.94 8.33
N ALA A 175 -3.65 -11.65 8.53
CA ALA A 175 -3.37 -10.63 7.51
C ALA A 175 -1.88 -10.53 7.19
N ARG A 176 -1.01 -10.70 8.20
CA ARG A 176 0.45 -10.70 7.99
C ARG A 176 0.92 -11.95 7.26
N GLU A 177 0.33 -13.11 7.52
CA GLU A 177 0.65 -14.36 6.83
C GLU A 177 0.18 -14.32 5.38
N ARG A 178 -1.04 -13.83 5.11
CA ARG A 178 -1.55 -13.60 3.73
C ARG A 178 -0.69 -12.58 2.96
N ALA A 179 -0.31 -11.47 3.59
CA ALA A 179 0.56 -10.48 2.96
C ALA A 179 2.00 -10.99 2.68
N GLN A 180 2.41 -12.09 3.30
CA GLN A 180 3.69 -12.75 3.04
C GLN A 180 3.58 -13.86 1.98
N SER A 181 2.37 -14.37 1.69
CA SER A 181 2.16 -15.50 0.78
C SER A 181 1.70 -15.13 -0.63
N VAL A 182 1.41 -13.85 -0.92
CA VAL A 182 0.83 -13.44 -2.22
C VAL A 182 1.76 -12.47 -2.97
N ASP A 183 2.43 -12.99 -4.00
CA ASP A 183 2.76 -12.20 -5.19
C ASP A 183 1.43 -11.86 -5.88
N ILE A 184 0.97 -10.62 -5.69
CA ILE A 184 -0.08 -9.86 -6.40
C ILE A 184 -0.96 -10.68 -7.37
N ASP A 185 -2.02 -11.28 -6.83
CA ASP A 185 -3.36 -11.27 -7.42
C ASP A 185 -4.32 -11.16 -6.22
N VAL A 186 -4.88 -9.97 -6.02
CA VAL A 186 -5.86 -9.71 -4.97
C VAL A 186 -7.22 -10.05 -5.58
N ASP A 187 -7.73 -11.24 -5.29
CA ASP A 187 -9.14 -11.56 -5.51
C ASP A 187 -9.98 -10.54 -4.73
N ALA A 188 -10.84 -9.81 -5.44
CA ALA A 188 -11.55 -8.63 -4.97
C ALA A 188 -12.79 -8.94 -4.10
N ASP A 189 -13.11 -10.21 -3.89
CA ASP A 189 -14.42 -10.62 -3.35
C ASP A 189 -14.55 -10.55 -1.82
N ASP A 190 -13.46 -10.30 -1.08
CA ASP A 190 -13.45 -10.31 0.40
C ASP A 190 -13.18 -8.93 1.04
N ALA A 191 -13.25 -7.85 0.26
CA ALA A 191 -13.06 -6.50 0.79
C ALA A 191 -14.31 -6.05 1.57
N ASP A 192 -14.17 -5.87 2.89
CA ASP A 192 -15.14 -5.13 3.73
C ASP A 192 -15.52 -3.83 2.98
N GLU A 193 -16.77 -3.74 2.50
CA GLU A 193 -17.29 -2.60 1.74
C GLU A 193 -17.08 -1.32 2.56
N THR A 194 -16.02 -0.60 2.21
CA THR A 194 -15.74 0.68 2.83
C THR A 194 -16.68 1.70 2.20
N ASP A 195 -17.50 2.32 3.04
CA ASP A 195 -18.41 3.41 2.63
C ASP A 195 -17.69 4.41 1.71
N PRO A 196 -18.17 4.62 0.47
CA PRO A 196 -17.55 5.51 -0.50
C PRO A 196 -17.33 6.94 0.01
N VAL A 197 -18.20 7.43 0.88
CA VAL A 197 -18.08 8.78 1.47
C VAL A 197 -16.90 8.85 2.42
N THR A 198 -16.70 7.81 3.24
CA THR A 198 -15.53 7.69 4.12
C THR A 198 -14.24 7.62 3.31
N LEU A 199 -14.24 6.81 2.24
CA LEU A 199 -13.10 6.70 1.32
C LEU A 199 -12.75 8.05 0.67
N HIS A 200 -13.76 8.76 0.15
CA HIS A 200 -13.62 10.10 -0.44
C HIS A 200 -12.88 11.05 0.51
N ASN A 201 -13.35 11.16 1.75
CA ASN A 201 -12.77 12.04 2.76
C ASN A 201 -11.31 11.68 3.10
N ASN A 202 -11.01 10.40 3.23
CA ASN A 202 -9.67 9.92 3.55
C ASN A 202 -8.67 10.22 2.42
N ILE A 203 -9.07 9.96 1.17
CA ILE A 203 -8.22 10.25 0.00
C ILE A 203 -8.04 11.77 -0.16
N GLN A 204 -9.10 12.57 0.03
CA GLN A 204 -9.02 14.03 -0.03
C GLN A 204 -7.95 14.57 0.94
N GLN A 205 -8.00 14.14 2.21
CA GLN A 205 -7.00 14.55 3.20
C GLN A 205 -5.57 14.14 2.81
N LEU A 206 -5.41 12.94 2.23
CA LEU A 206 -4.12 12.44 1.76
C LEU A 206 -3.57 13.32 0.62
N ILE A 207 -4.37 13.59 -0.42
CA ILE A 207 -3.91 14.41 -1.54
C ILE A 207 -3.67 15.86 -1.15
N ASP A 208 -4.43 16.41 -0.20
CA ASP A 208 -4.18 17.75 0.36
C ASP A 208 -2.87 17.80 1.16
N HIS A 209 -2.53 16.72 1.88
CA HIS A 209 -1.25 16.61 2.55
C HIS A 209 -0.10 16.57 1.55
N ILE A 210 -0.19 15.73 0.52
CA ILE A 210 0.82 15.61 -0.53
C ILE A 210 0.98 16.95 -1.25
N GLY A 211 -0.11 17.58 -1.68
CA GLY A 211 -0.11 18.88 -2.36
C GLY A 211 0.59 19.98 -1.56
N ARG A 212 0.32 20.07 -0.26
CA ARG A 212 1.01 21.04 0.62
C ARG A 212 2.52 20.81 0.72
N LYS A 213 2.95 19.54 0.75
CA LYS A 213 4.36 19.14 0.88
C LYS A 213 5.14 19.30 -0.43
N THR A 214 4.55 18.93 -1.55
CA THR A 214 5.22 18.94 -2.87
C THR A 214 4.98 20.23 -3.64
N LYS A 215 4.05 21.08 -3.18
CA LYS A 215 3.55 22.27 -3.90
C LYS A 215 2.89 21.93 -5.24
N MET A 216 2.49 20.67 -5.41
CA MET A 216 1.73 20.21 -6.57
C MET A 216 0.22 20.35 -6.31
N LYS A 217 -0.54 20.43 -7.39
CA LYS A 217 -2.00 20.34 -7.38
C LYS A 217 -2.39 18.98 -7.96
N PHE A 218 -3.41 18.35 -7.39
CA PHE A 218 -3.87 17.03 -7.82
C PHE A 218 -5.33 17.09 -8.22
N THR A 219 -5.70 16.28 -9.20
CA THR A 219 -7.08 15.91 -9.47
C THR A 219 -7.10 14.40 -9.61
N ILE A 220 -7.97 13.75 -8.86
CA ILE A 220 -8.17 12.29 -8.92
C ILE A 220 -9.61 12.07 -9.38
N LEU A 221 -9.74 11.20 -10.38
CA LEU A 221 -11.00 10.67 -10.85
C LEU A 221 -11.00 9.17 -10.54
N MET A 222 -12.03 8.70 -9.85
CA MET A 222 -12.19 7.29 -9.51
C MET A 222 -13.65 6.90 -9.68
N GLY A 223 -13.92 5.64 -9.98
CA GLY A 223 -15.28 5.16 -10.10
C GLY A 223 -15.33 3.65 -10.24
N GLY A 224 -16.54 3.12 -10.08
CA GLY A 224 -16.86 1.70 -10.08
C GLY A 224 -18.34 1.50 -9.82
N LEU A 225 -18.74 0.25 -9.59
CA LEU A 225 -20.13 -0.08 -9.24
C LEU A 225 -20.56 0.66 -7.97
N ASP A 226 -21.75 1.24 -8.00
CA ASP A 226 -22.37 1.83 -6.83
C ASP A 226 -22.86 0.71 -5.90
N PRO A 227 -22.30 0.57 -4.68
CA PRO A 227 -22.70 -0.47 -3.75
C PRO A 227 -24.17 -0.33 -3.27
N LEU A 228 -24.76 0.85 -3.44
CA LEU A 228 -26.15 1.11 -3.07
C LEU A 228 -27.12 0.86 -4.23
N ASP A 229 -26.63 0.74 -5.46
CA ASP A 229 -27.45 0.52 -6.64
C ASP A 229 -27.52 -0.97 -7.00
N THR A 230 -28.67 -1.58 -6.73
CA THR A 230 -28.93 -2.97 -7.09
C THR A 230 -29.01 -3.21 -8.61
N GLU A 231 -29.18 -2.14 -9.41
CA GLU A 231 -29.22 -2.21 -10.87
C GLU A 231 -27.82 -2.14 -11.51
N GLY A 232 -26.77 -1.96 -10.71
CA GLY A 232 -25.39 -1.96 -11.17
C GLY A 232 -24.96 -0.64 -11.80
N GLY A 233 -25.54 0.48 -11.39
CA GLY A 233 -25.08 1.81 -11.79
C GLY A 233 -23.63 2.06 -11.41
N ASN A 234 -22.95 2.90 -12.19
CA ASN A 234 -21.60 3.34 -11.89
C ASN A 234 -21.64 4.62 -11.06
N MET A 235 -20.86 4.65 -9.98
CA MET A 235 -20.58 5.86 -9.21
C MET A 235 -19.20 6.41 -9.61
N ILE A 236 -19.12 7.72 -9.85
CA ILE A 236 -17.88 8.43 -10.12
C ILE A 236 -17.64 9.45 -9.00
N LEU A 237 -16.43 9.46 -8.45
CA LEU A 237 -15.97 10.40 -7.44
C LEU A 237 -14.81 11.22 -7.99
N THR A 238 -14.90 12.53 -7.80
CA THR A 238 -13.89 13.51 -8.19
C THR A 238 -13.28 14.16 -6.94
N LEU A 239 -11.97 14.20 -6.87
CA LEU A 239 -11.23 14.84 -5.78
C LEU A 239 -10.25 15.87 -6.33
N HIS A 240 -10.16 17.02 -5.67
CA HIS A 240 -9.28 18.11 -6.10
C HIS A 240 -8.44 18.60 -4.92
N SER A 241 -7.13 18.69 -5.12
CA SER A 241 -6.19 19.27 -4.15
C SER A 241 -5.50 20.48 -4.75
N GLY A 242 -5.70 21.62 -4.08
CA GLY A 242 -5.16 22.91 -4.46
C GLY A 242 -6.17 23.81 -5.17
N LYS A 243 -5.99 25.12 -4.98
CA LYS A 243 -6.86 26.17 -5.52
C LYS A 243 -6.08 27.18 -6.36
N THR A 244 -6.76 27.88 -7.26
CA THR A 244 -6.22 29.08 -7.94
C THR A 244 -6.06 30.23 -6.95
N GLY A 245 -5.48 31.36 -7.40
CA GLY A 245 -5.39 32.57 -6.58
C GLY A 245 -6.75 33.06 -6.10
N ASP A 246 -7.79 32.82 -6.90
CA ASP A 246 -9.18 33.20 -6.63
C ASP A 246 -9.94 32.15 -5.81
N GLY A 247 -9.28 31.06 -5.39
CA GLY A 247 -9.87 30.04 -4.53
C GLY A 247 -10.62 28.93 -5.26
N HIS A 248 -10.53 28.87 -6.59
CA HIS A 248 -11.21 27.87 -7.41
C HIS A 248 -10.39 26.58 -7.59
N ASP A 249 -11.04 25.43 -7.63
CA ASP A 249 -10.39 24.17 -7.97
C ASP A 249 -10.37 23.91 -9.49
N PHE A 250 -9.94 22.72 -9.92
CA PHE A 250 -9.83 22.41 -11.35
C PHE A 250 -11.20 22.25 -12.03
N ALA A 251 -12.17 21.63 -11.36
CA ALA A 251 -13.50 21.44 -11.92
C ALA A 251 -14.22 22.80 -12.09
N GLU A 252 -14.08 23.70 -11.11
CA GLU A 252 -14.65 25.04 -11.19
C GLU A 252 -14.02 25.90 -12.30
N VAL A 253 -12.73 25.73 -12.56
CA VAL A 253 -12.00 26.49 -13.59
C VAL A 253 -12.21 25.90 -14.99
N TYR A 254 -12.64 24.64 -15.09
CA TYR A 254 -12.89 23.96 -16.35
C TYR A 254 -14.39 23.72 -16.56
N PRO A 255 -15.13 24.63 -17.23
CA PRO A 255 -16.60 24.57 -17.32
C PRO A 255 -17.18 23.30 -17.94
N LYS A 256 -16.34 22.53 -18.63
CA LYS A 256 -16.71 21.28 -19.31
C LYS A 256 -16.23 20.04 -18.56
N PHE A 257 -15.83 20.18 -17.30
CA PHE A 257 -15.29 19.07 -16.52
C PHE A 257 -16.28 17.92 -16.46
N ASP A 258 -17.55 18.20 -16.14
CA ASP A 258 -18.57 17.16 -16.08
C ASP A 258 -18.81 16.54 -17.47
N SER A 259 -19.07 17.37 -18.49
CA SER A 259 -19.47 16.88 -19.83
C SER A 259 -18.36 16.23 -20.66
N GLU A 260 -17.09 16.52 -20.40
CA GLU A 260 -15.96 16.00 -21.20
C GLU A 260 -15.04 15.07 -20.41
N VAL A 261 -14.87 15.28 -19.11
CA VAL A 261 -13.95 14.48 -18.28
C VAL A 261 -14.70 13.40 -17.52
N VAL A 262 -15.77 13.77 -16.82
CA VAL A 262 -16.57 12.81 -16.04
C VAL A 262 -17.31 11.86 -16.96
N ASP A 263 -17.97 12.37 -18.01
CA ASP A 263 -18.69 11.54 -18.99
C ASP A 263 -17.76 10.55 -19.71
N ALA A 264 -16.60 11.00 -20.20
CA ALA A 264 -15.63 10.13 -20.86
C ALA A 264 -15.09 9.03 -19.93
N PHE A 265 -15.00 9.31 -18.63
CA PHE A 265 -14.65 8.30 -17.64
C PHE A 265 -15.81 7.36 -17.33
N GLY A 266 -17.05 7.86 -17.32
CA GLY A 266 -18.25 7.01 -17.23
C GLY A 266 -18.37 6.04 -18.40
N GLU A 267 -18.06 6.49 -19.63
CA GLU A 267 -17.97 5.62 -20.81
C GLU A 267 -16.88 4.54 -20.65
N PHE A 268 -15.76 4.88 -20.01
CA PHE A 268 -14.69 3.91 -19.72
C PHE A 268 -15.10 2.84 -18.69
N LEU A 269 -16.04 3.15 -17.79
CA LEU A 269 -16.55 2.22 -16.78
C LEU A 269 -17.70 1.32 -17.27
N SER A 270 -18.25 1.60 -18.46
CA SER A 270 -19.36 0.86 -19.07
C SER A 270 -18.86 -0.29 -19.94
#